data_AF-A0A179FFT0-F1
#
_entry.id   AF-A0A179FFT0-F1
#
_cell.length_a   1.000
_cell.length_b   1.000
_cell.length_c   1.000
_cell.angle_alpha   90.00
_cell.angle_beta   90.00
_cell.angle_gamma   90.00
#
_symmetry.space_group_name_H-M   'P 1'
#
loop_
_entity.id
_entity.type
_entity.pdbx_description
1 polymer ?
#
loop_
_entity_poly.entity_id
_entity_poly.type
_entity_poly.pdbx_seq_one_letter_code
_entity_poly.pdbx_strand_id
1 'polypeptide(L)'
;MMLMSQGPRSVMARVMNAPPGQRYLIVEGSEELERVYANVATKGQSISPASAEDELDLHYVCFVRSQKNGRLYELDGDRKGPLDRGVLLPEADLLGSGVPSVIRDCIGIEADNISFSLMALVRRD
;
A
#
# COMPACT_ATOMS: atom_id res chain seq x y z
N MET A 1 -28.25 -27.20 18.23
CA MET A 1 -27.89 -25.80 17.92
C MET A 1 -26.69 -25.84 16.98
N MET A 2 -26.96 -25.77 15.68
CA MET A 2 -25.95 -25.96 14.63
C MET A 2 -25.13 -24.68 14.53
N LEU A 3 -23.87 -24.71 14.95
CA LEU A 3 -22.91 -23.65 14.65
C LEU A 3 -22.75 -23.63 13.14
N MET A 4 -23.37 -22.66 12.48
CA MET A 4 -23.07 -22.35 11.09
C MET A 4 -21.62 -21.86 11.05
N SER A 5 -20.72 -22.77 10.67
CA SER A 5 -19.35 -22.43 10.29
C SER A 5 -19.46 -21.48 9.09
N GLN A 6 -19.34 -20.18 9.37
CA GLN A 6 -19.13 -19.18 8.33
C GLN A 6 -17.77 -19.52 7.73
N GLY A 7 -17.74 -19.93 6.47
CA GLY A 7 -16.50 -20.19 5.74
C GLY A 7 -15.52 -19.00 5.85
N PRO A 8 -14.22 -19.19 5.55
CA PRO A 8 -13.23 -18.16 5.77
C PRO A 8 -13.62 -16.88 5.02
N ARG A 9 -13.98 -15.82 5.76
CA ARG A 9 -14.14 -14.48 5.19
C ARG A 9 -12.81 -14.09 4.55
N SER A 10 -12.86 -13.38 3.42
CA SER A 10 -11.65 -12.93 2.70
C SER A 10 -10.65 -12.25 3.63
N VAL A 11 -9.36 -12.32 3.28
CA VAL A 11 -8.30 -11.65 4.07
C VAL A 11 -8.62 -10.17 4.29
N MET A 12 -9.12 -9.48 3.27
CA MET A 12 -9.55 -8.09 3.37
C MET A 12 -10.68 -7.91 4.40
N ALA A 13 -11.71 -8.77 4.39
CA ALA A 13 -12.78 -8.70 5.38
C ALA A 13 -12.26 -8.95 6.81
N ARG A 14 -11.27 -9.84 6.99
CA ARG A 14 -10.63 -10.07 8.30
C ARG A 14 -9.86 -8.83 8.75
N VAL A 15 -9.04 -8.24 7.89
CA VAL A 15 -8.28 -7.00 8.14
C VAL A 15 -9.22 -5.84 8.53
N MET A 16 -10.31 -5.65 7.79
CA MET A 16 -11.24 -4.55 8.05
C MET A 16 -11.98 -4.66 9.39
N ASN A 17 -12.16 -5.88 9.90
CA ASN A 17 -12.81 -6.15 11.18
C ASN A 17 -11.86 -6.14 12.39
N ALA A 18 -10.54 -6.09 12.17
CA ALA A 18 -9.55 -6.02 13.23
C ALA A 18 -9.30 -4.59 13.71
N PRO A 19 -8.91 -4.40 14.99
CA PRO A 19 -8.39 -3.13 15.48
C PRO A 19 -7.22 -2.66 14.59
N PRO A 20 -7.11 -1.36 14.26
CA PRO A 20 -6.08 -0.86 13.34
C PRO A 20 -4.66 -1.33 13.67
N GLY A 21 -4.28 -1.29 14.96
CA GLY A 21 -2.98 -1.74 15.43
C GLY A 21 -2.79 -3.25 15.51
N GLN A 22 -3.74 -4.07 15.04
CA GLN A 22 -3.64 -5.54 14.97
C GLN A 22 -3.83 -6.07 13.54
N ARG A 23 -4.05 -5.18 12.56
CA ARG A 23 -4.26 -5.58 11.17
C ARG A 23 -3.06 -6.28 10.57
N TYR A 24 -1.85 -5.87 10.97
CA TYR A 24 -0.60 -6.44 10.51
C TYR A 24 -0.51 -7.94 10.82
N LEU A 25 -0.96 -8.38 12.02
CA LEU A 25 -0.97 -9.80 12.41
C LEU A 25 -1.78 -10.69 11.45
N ILE A 26 -2.84 -10.14 10.85
CA ILE A 26 -3.66 -10.87 9.88
C ILE A 26 -2.94 -10.99 8.54
N VAL A 27 -2.22 -9.93 8.13
CA VAL A 27 -1.45 -9.91 6.89
C VAL A 27 -0.24 -10.84 7.00
N GLU A 28 0.54 -10.72 8.08
CA GLU A 28 1.71 -11.56 8.37
C GLU A 28 1.34 -13.04 8.51
N GLY A 29 0.23 -13.37 9.17
CA GLY A 29 -0.22 -14.75 9.36
C GLY A 29 -1.05 -15.33 8.20
N SER A 30 -1.08 -14.69 7.03
CA SER A 30 -1.93 -15.13 5.91
C SER A 30 -1.16 -15.97 4.89
N GLU A 31 -1.30 -17.30 4.99
CA GLU A 31 -0.79 -18.24 3.98
C GLU A 31 -1.36 -17.99 2.56
N GLU A 32 -2.60 -17.48 2.49
CA GLU A 32 -3.24 -17.11 1.22
C GLU A 32 -2.50 -15.95 0.55
N LEU A 33 -2.22 -14.87 1.30
CA LEU A 33 -1.45 -13.73 0.78
C LEU A 33 -0.02 -14.13 0.47
N GLU A 34 0.64 -14.89 1.34
CA GLU A 34 2.01 -15.35 1.15
C GLU A 34 2.14 -16.15 -0.17
N ARG A 35 1.23 -17.09 -0.42
CA ARG A 35 1.23 -17.90 -1.64
C ARG A 35 1.05 -17.04 -2.89
N VAL A 36 0.12 -16.09 -2.87
CA VAL A 36 -0.11 -15.18 -4.01
C VAL A 36 1.10 -14.26 -4.20
N TYR A 37 1.66 -13.72 -3.12
CA TYR A 37 2.85 -12.87 -3.12
C TYR A 37 4.06 -13.60 -3.73
N ALA A 38 4.38 -14.81 -3.24
CA ALA A 38 5.49 -15.61 -3.76
C ALA A 38 5.35 -15.91 -5.26
N ASN A 39 4.13 -16.14 -5.73
CA ASN A 39 3.86 -16.35 -7.16
C ASN A 39 4.12 -15.09 -7.99
N VAL A 40 3.79 -13.89 -7.50
CA VAL A 40 4.00 -12.64 -8.24
C VAL A 40 5.40 -12.06 -8.09
N ALA A 41 6.08 -12.31 -6.97
CA ALA A 41 7.44 -11.82 -6.70
C ALA A 41 8.47 -12.38 -7.71
N THR A 42 8.18 -13.54 -8.30
CA THR A 42 9.02 -14.17 -9.34
C THR A 42 8.68 -13.74 -10.77
N LYS A 43 7.73 -12.82 -10.93
CA LYS A 43 7.31 -12.28 -12.24
C LYS A 43 7.93 -10.91 -12.47
N GLY A 44 7.95 -10.50 -13.74
CA GLY A 44 8.49 -9.22 -14.16
C GLY A 44 9.56 -9.38 -15.23
N GLN A 45 10.27 -8.29 -15.51
CA GLN A 45 11.35 -8.27 -16.50
C GLN A 45 12.73 -8.46 -15.87
N SER A 46 12.83 -8.34 -14.54
CA SER A 46 14.07 -8.56 -13.77
C SER A 46 14.12 -9.97 -13.18
N ILE A 47 15.32 -10.40 -12.83
CA ILE A 47 15.55 -11.60 -12.03
C ILE A 47 15.23 -11.24 -10.57
N SER A 48 14.48 -12.08 -9.87
CA SER A 48 14.22 -11.93 -8.43
C SER A 48 15.52 -12.06 -7.63
N PRO A 49 15.66 -11.39 -6.47
CA PRO A 49 16.75 -11.63 -5.53
C PRO A 49 16.90 -13.12 -5.18
N ALA A 50 18.12 -13.51 -4.81
CA ALA A 50 18.44 -14.91 -4.52
C ALA A 50 17.83 -15.37 -3.19
N SER A 51 17.71 -14.45 -2.23
CA SER A 51 17.08 -14.68 -0.93
C SER A 51 15.93 -13.70 -0.70
N ALA A 52 14.90 -14.14 0.01
CA ALA A 52 13.85 -13.26 0.52
C ALA A 52 14.35 -12.33 1.65
N GLU A 53 15.49 -12.69 2.25
CA GLU A 53 16.14 -11.96 3.34
C GLU A 53 17.17 -10.93 2.85
N ASP A 54 17.36 -10.79 1.53
CA ASP A 54 18.28 -9.80 0.97
C ASP A 54 17.78 -8.38 1.33
N GLU A 55 18.64 -7.53 1.90
CA GLU A 55 18.29 -6.15 2.23
C GLU A 55 17.99 -5.35 0.94
N LEU A 56 16.89 -4.60 0.96
CA LEU A 56 16.45 -3.76 -0.14
C LEU A 56 16.39 -2.29 0.31
N ASP A 57 17.04 -1.42 -0.45
CA ASP A 57 17.01 0.03 -0.23
C ASP A 57 15.73 0.71 -0.77
N LEU A 58 14.74 -0.07 -1.21
CA LEU A 58 13.51 0.41 -1.85
C LEU A 58 12.27 0.09 -1.00
N HIS A 59 11.34 1.04 -0.94
CA HIS A 59 10.14 0.95 -0.10
C HIS A 59 8.86 1.33 -0.87
N TYR A 60 7.77 0.63 -0.59
CA TYR A 60 6.45 0.95 -1.14
C TYR A 60 5.62 1.76 -0.16
N VAL A 61 5.15 2.93 -0.60
CA VAL A 61 4.13 3.74 0.09
C VAL A 61 2.92 3.95 -0.81
N CYS A 62 1.76 4.20 -0.19
CA CYS A 62 0.51 4.40 -0.93
C CYS A 62 -0.13 5.75 -0.61
N PHE A 63 -0.54 6.49 -1.63
CA PHE A 63 -1.26 7.76 -1.50
C PHE A 63 -2.73 7.57 -1.84
N VAL A 64 -3.63 7.97 -0.92
CA VAL A 64 -5.08 7.79 -1.11
C VAL A 64 -5.86 9.04 -0.72
N ARG A 65 -6.92 9.34 -1.48
CA ARG A 65 -7.93 10.32 -1.06
C ARG A 65 -8.95 9.62 -0.17
N SER A 66 -9.10 10.12 1.06
CA SER A 66 -10.10 9.61 2.00
C SER A 66 -11.50 9.95 1.54
N GLN A 67 -12.36 8.93 1.45
CA GLN A 67 -13.78 9.09 1.15
C GLN A 67 -14.57 9.74 2.31
N LYS A 68 -14.00 9.79 3.52
CA LYS A 68 -14.67 10.32 4.71
C LYS A 68 -14.57 11.84 4.82
N ASN A 69 -13.43 12.41 4.43
CA ASN A 69 -13.12 13.83 4.63
C ASN A 69 -12.45 14.49 3.42
N GLY A 70 -12.26 13.75 2.31
CA GLY A 70 -11.67 14.26 1.08
C GLY A 70 -10.17 14.57 1.14
N ARG A 71 -9.50 14.30 2.29
CA ARG A 71 -8.09 14.61 2.53
C ARG A 71 -7.16 13.56 1.90
N LEU A 72 -5.95 13.99 1.57
CA LEU A 72 -4.88 13.12 1.07
C LEU A 72 -4.14 12.48 2.24
N TYR A 73 -3.99 11.16 2.20
CA TYR A 73 -3.19 10.41 3.16
C TYR A 73 -2.08 9.64 2.46
N GLU A 74 -0.92 9.63 3.10
CA GLU A 74 0.15 8.68 2.84
C GLU A 74 0.03 7.50 3.82
N LEU A 75 0.07 6.30 3.27
CA LEU A 75 0.02 5.04 3.98
C LEU A 75 1.38 4.36 3.83
N ASP A 76 2.10 4.32 4.94
CA ASP A 76 3.46 3.79 5.05
C ASP A 76 3.48 2.80 6.22
N GLY A 77 3.90 1.56 5.96
CA GLY A 77 3.90 0.46 6.92
C GLY A 77 4.82 0.67 8.11
N ASP A 78 5.87 1.50 7.96
CA ASP A 78 6.84 1.79 9.02
C ASP A 78 6.34 2.88 10.00
N ARG A 79 5.19 3.49 9.69
CA ARG A 79 4.57 4.51 10.53
C ARG A 79 3.51 3.91 11.43
N LYS A 80 3.25 4.59 12.56
CA LYS A 80 2.19 4.23 13.52
C LYS A 80 0.77 4.43 12.98
N GLY A 81 0.61 5.00 11.78
CA GLY A 81 -0.68 5.24 11.15
C GLY A 81 -0.58 6.15 9.93
N PRO A 82 -1.72 6.47 9.29
CA PRO A 82 -1.77 7.32 8.11
C PRO A 82 -1.20 8.72 8.38
N LEU A 83 -0.37 9.22 7.46
CA LEU A 83 0.14 10.58 7.50
C LEU A 83 -0.77 11.49 6.67
N ASP A 84 -1.34 12.51 7.32
CA ASP A 84 -2.20 13.49 6.68
C ASP A 84 -1.37 14.50 5.87
N ARG A 85 -1.55 14.49 4.54
CA ARG A 85 -0.84 15.36 3.60
C ARG A 85 -1.66 16.60 3.21
N GLY A 86 -2.84 16.81 3.81
CA GLY A 86 -3.67 17.99 3.59
C GLY A 86 -4.89 17.77 2.70
N VAL A 87 -5.48 18.87 2.25
CA VAL A 87 -6.73 18.90 1.47
C VAL A 87 -6.39 18.90 -0.02
N LEU A 88 -7.05 18.02 -0.79
CA LEU A 88 -7.15 18.14 -2.24
C LEU A 88 -8.39 18.96 -2.58
N LEU A 89 -8.31 19.82 -3.60
CA LEU A 89 -9.50 20.50 -4.11
C LEU A 89 -10.57 19.45 -4.51
N PRO A 90 -11.87 19.73 -4.35
CA PRO A 90 -12.92 18.72 -4.56
C PRO A 90 -12.83 18.01 -5.91
N GLU A 91 -12.52 18.79 -6.95
CA GLU A 91 -12.31 18.41 -8.36
C GLU A 91 -10.87 18.00 -8.71
N ALA A 92 -9.92 18.05 -7.77
CA ALA A 92 -8.54 17.68 -8.06
C ALA A 92 -8.41 16.16 -8.24
N ASP A 93 -7.82 15.79 -9.37
CA ASP A 93 -7.29 14.45 -9.58
C ASP A 93 -6.11 14.20 -8.62
N LEU A 94 -6.06 13.02 -8.02
CA LEU A 94 -4.94 12.55 -7.20
C LEU A 94 -3.61 12.66 -7.96
N LEU A 95 -3.61 12.31 -9.25
CA LEU A 95 -2.44 12.39 -10.14
C LEU A 95 -2.24 13.79 -10.74
N GLY A 96 -3.09 14.76 -10.41
CA GLY A 96 -2.95 16.16 -10.82
C GLY A 96 -1.85 16.86 -10.02
N SER A 97 -2.18 17.95 -9.34
CA SER A 97 -1.18 18.69 -8.55
C SER A 97 -0.92 18.09 -7.15
N GLY A 98 -1.80 17.21 -6.67
CA GLY A 98 -1.75 16.65 -5.32
C GLY A 98 -0.55 15.74 -5.08
N VAL A 99 -0.68 14.46 -5.43
CA VAL A 99 0.34 13.43 -5.17
C VAL A 99 1.70 13.75 -5.84
N PRO A 100 1.75 14.26 -7.08
CA PRO A 100 3.02 14.60 -7.71
C PRO A 100 3.81 15.71 -7.02
N SER A 101 3.17 16.61 -6.25
CA SER A 101 3.91 17.60 -5.45
C SER A 101 4.66 16.92 -4.30
N VAL A 102 3.98 16.05 -3.56
CA VAL A 102 4.57 15.26 -2.47
C VAL A 102 5.71 14.37 -2.98
N ILE A 103 5.52 13.71 -4.13
CA ILE A 103 6.57 12.88 -4.74
C ILE A 103 7.77 13.73 -5.16
N ARG A 104 7.56 14.90 -5.76
CA ARG A 104 8.64 15.82 -6.13
C ARG A 104 9.43 16.30 -4.92
N ASP A 105 8.76 16.56 -3.79
CA ASP A 105 9.42 16.91 -2.54
C ASP A 105 10.30 15.74 -2.02
N CYS A 106 9.81 14.50 -2.09
CA CYS A 106 10.60 13.31 -1.73
C CYS A 106 11.83 13.12 -2.63
N ILE A 107 11.66 13.27 -3.96
CA ILE A 107 12.78 13.18 -4.91
C ILE A 107 13.81 14.29 -4.66
N GLY A 108 13.35 15.51 -4.37
CA GLY A 108 14.23 16.66 -4.12
C GLY A 108 15.10 16.52 -2.87
N ILE A 109 14.67 15.72 -1.88
CA ILE A 109 15.46 15.43 -0.67
C ILE A 109 16.63 14.48 -0.98
N GLU A 110 16.42 13.52 -1.89
CA GLU A 110 17.37 12.45 -2.22
C GLU A 110 18.40 12.84 -3.30
N ALA A 111 18.45 14.13 -3.67
CA ALA A 111 19.41 14.74 -4.61
C ALA A 111 19.63 13.95 -5.92
N ASP A 112 20.67 13.12 -5.97
CA ASP A 112 21.12 12.38 -7.16
C ASP A 112 20.53 10.96 -7.25
N ASN A 113 19.79 10.50 -6.24
CA ASN A 113 19.15 9.19 -6.29
C ASN A 113 17.91 9.26 -7.19
N ILE A 114 17.93 8.49 -8.28
CA ILE A 114 16.82 8.43 -9.25
C ILE A 114 15.98 7.15 -9.11
N SER A 115 16.17 6.38 -8.05
CA SER A 115 15.58 5.05 -7.85
C SER A 115 14.13 5.14 -7.36
N PHE A 116 13.27 5.77 -8.15
CA PHE A 116 11.85 5.93 -7.86
C PHE A 116 10.99 5.29 -8.94
N SER A 117 9.84 4.74 -8.54
CA SER A 117 8.80 4.26 -9.45
C SER A 117 7.43 4.69 -8.92
N LEU A 118 6.52 4.99 -9.85
CA LEU A 118 5.15 5.37 -9.54
C LEU A 118 4.18 4.51 -10.34
N MET A 119 3.19 3.95 -9.64
CA MET A 119 2.08 3.21 -10.24
C MET A 119 0.75 3.82 -9.79
N ALA A 120 -0.22 3.81 -10.70
CA ALA A 120 -1.57 4.29 -10.41
C ALA A 120 -2.60 3.15 -10.55
N LEU A 121 -3.43 2.98 -9.52
CA LEU A 121 -4.62 2.13 -9.61
C LEU A 121 -5.76 2.94 -10.24
N VAL A 122 -6.10 2.61 -11.47
CA VAL A 122 -7.13 3.30 -12.27
C VAL A 122 -8.29 2.37 -12.61
N ARG A 123 -9.43 2.94 -13.01
CA ARG A 123 -10.54 2.15 -13.54
C ARG A 123 -10.11 1.45 -14.82
N ARG A 124 -10.40 0.15 -14.91
CA ARG A 124 -10.35 -0.59 -16.18
C ARG A 124 -11.54 -0.13 -17.02
N ASP A 125 -11.25 0.49 -18.15
CA ASP A 125 -12.22 0.93 -19.16
C ASP A 125 -12.97 -0.23 -19.81
#